data_AF-A0A6P5ENU3-F1
#
_entry.id   AF-A0A6P5ENU3-F1
#
_cell.length_a   1.000
_cell.length_b   1.000
_cell.length_c   1.000
_cell.angle_alpha   90.00
_cell.angle_beta   90.00
_cell.angle_gamma   90.00
#
_symmetry.space_group_name_H-M   'P 1'
#
loop_
_entity.id
_entity.type
_entity.pdbx_description
1 polymer ?
#
loop_
_entity_poly.entity_id
_entity_poly.type
_entity_poly.pdbx_seq_one_letter_code
_entity_poly.pdbx_strand_id
1 'polypeptide(L)'
;MHVLLAEELAAVTATATATASASASASAAVASASSSSSAGNSEQDAQMTEAIRRCFGRMDELAMTACACGRLGSPPCRCERSGIKSDIVGSTAVVALVSRSRLLVANCGDSRAVLSRRGRAIPLSVDHKPDRPDELARIEAAGGRVIYVNGARVHGILAMSRALGDKYLKPEVISDPEIKVVERTAEDEFIILASDGLWDVLSNELACDVARRCFEEADPAREIAPLHTGIDLNVTGDEEEENPESEANCHLAAALLARLALGRKSSDNISVIVVDLRRV
;
A
#
# COMPACT_ATOMS: atom_id res chain seq x y z
N MET A 1 6.07 10.12 -1.04
CA MET A 1 4.61 9.86 -1.02
C MET A 1 3.89 10.59 0.10
N HIS A 2 4.25 10.43 1.39
CA HIS A 2 3.54 11.11 2.50
C HIS A 2 3.45 12.65 2.36
N VAL A 3 4.51 13.32 1.88
CA VAL A 3 4.49 14.77 1.60
C VAL A 3 3.46 15.13 0.52
N LEU A 4 3.51 14.44 -0.63
CA LEU A 4 2.58 14.69 -1.73
C LEU A 4 1.15 14.40 -1.31
N LEU A 5 0.91 13.34 -0.54
CA LEU A 5 -0.41 13.01 -0.03
C LEU A 5 -0.96 14.11 0.88
N ALA A 6 -0.14 14.67 1.77
CA ALA A 6 -0.54 15.79 2.63
C ALA A 6 -0.93 17.02 1.79
N GLU A 7 -0.16 17.33 0.75
CA GLU A 7 -0.46 18.42 -0.19
C GLU A 7 -1.76 18.15 -0.97
N GLU A 8 -1.95 16.94 -1.49
CA GLU A 8 -3.16 16.58 -2.24
C GLU A 8 -4.41 16.57 -1.35
N LEU A 9 -4.30 16.11 -0.11
CA LEU A 9 -5.39 16.18 0.85
C LEU A 9 -5.80 17.62 1.13
N ALA A 10 -4.83 18.52 1.32
CA ALA A 10 -5.10 19.95 1.48
C ALA A 10 -5.78 20.54 0.24
N ALA A 11 -5.31 20.20 -0.96
CA ALA A 11 -5.86 20.70 -2.23
C ALA A 11 -7.30 20.20 -2.50
N VAL A 12 -7.56 18.91 -2.27
CA VAL A 12 -8.90 18.32 -2.45
C VAL A 12 -9.89 18.91 -1.45
N THR A 13 -9.49 19.08 -0.19
CA THR A 13 -10.31 19.70 0.85
C THR A 13 -10.64 21.17 0.53
N ALA A 14 -9.66 21.93 0.03
CA ALA A 14 -9.88 23.32 -0.39
C ALA A 14 -10.85 23.41 -1.58
N THR A 15 -10.77 22.48 -2.53
CA THR A 15 -11.68 22.43 -3.69
C THR A 15 -13.11 22.09 -3.26
N ALA A 16 -13.27 21.15 -2.32
CA ALA A 16 -14.58 20.78 -1.77
C ALA A 16 -15.23 21.93 -0.98
N THR A 17 -14.46 22.65 -0.17
CA THR A 17 -14.97 23.82 0.57
C THR A 17 -15.35 24.98 -0.35
N ALA A 18 -14.60 25.20 -1.44
CA ALA A 18 -14.94 26.20 -2.46
C ALA A 18 -16.23 25.86 -3.23
N THR A 19 -16.45 24.58 -3.56
CA THR A 19 -17.69 24.13 -4.23
C THR A 19 -18.91 24.13 -3.29
N ALA A 20 -18.73 23.78 -2.02
CA ALA A 20 -19.78 23.89 -1.01
C ALA A 20 -20.20 25.36 -0.75
N SER A 21 -19.25 26.30 -0.71
CA SER A 21 -19.56 27.73 -0.53
C SER A 21 -20.22 28.35 -1.78
N ALA A 22 -19.81 27.94 -2.98
CA ALA A 22 -20.46 28.36 -4.23
C ALA A 22 -21.89 27.80 -4.39
N SER A 23 -22.15 26.57 -3.93
CA SER A 23 -23.49 25.98 -3.96
C SER A 23 -24.41 26.52 -2.86
N ALA A 24 -23.87 26.85 -1.67
CA ALA A 24 -24.62 27.49 -0.60
C ALA A 24 -25.06 28.93 -0.97
N SER A 25 -24.23 29.66 -1.72
CA SER A 25 -24.59 30.99 -2.24
C SER A 25 -25.61 30.94 -3.39
N ALA A 26 -25.80 29.77 -4.03
CA ALA A 26 -26.84 29.53 -5.03
C ALA A 26 -28.16 28.97 -4.45
N SER A 27 -28.15 28.46 -3.21
CA SER A 27 -29.24 27.63 -2.66
C SER A 27 -29.85 28.20 -1.36
N ALA A 28 -29.94 29.52 -1.24
CA ALA A 28 -30.61 30.17 -0.09
C ALA A 28 -32.14 30.04 -0.18
N ALA A 29 -32.67 28.81 -0.13
CA ALA A 29 -34.05 28.52 0.25
C ALA A 29 -34.21 27.04 0.65
N VAL A 30 -34.80 26.84 1.83
CA VAL A 30 -35.29 25.60 2.45
C VAL A 30 -34.26 24.76 3.22
N ALA A 31 -34.30 24.89 4.55
CA ALA A 31 -33.63 24.02 5.50
C ALA A 31 -34.62 22.98 6.08
N SER A 32 -34.19 21.73 6.17
CA SER A 32 -34.64 20.80 7.22
C SER A 32 -33.66 19.63 7.36
N ALA A 33 -33.34 19.31 8.62
CA ALA A 33 -32.31 18.37 9.05
C ALA A 33 -32.71 16.89 8.91
N SER A 34 -31.70 16.03 8.71
CA SER A 34 -31.34 14.85 9.55
C SER A 34 -30.95 13.59 8.77
N SER A 35 -29.64 13.30 8.69
CA SER A 35 -28.98 11.96 8.74
C SER A 35 -27.48 12.13 8.41
N SER A 36 -26.69 12.76 9.28
CA SER A 36 -25.40 13.38 8.89
C SER A 36 -24.13 12.54 9.10
N SER A 37 -24.19 11.32 9.65
CA SER A 37 -22.97 10.54 9.95
C SER A 37 -22.51 9.63 8.79
N SER A 38 -23.41 8.93 8.11
CA SER A 38 -23.04 8.04 6.99
C SER A 38 -22.68 8.82 5.71
N ALA A 39 -23.43 9.89 5.42
CA ALA A 39 -23.16 10.76 4.28
C ALA A 39 -21.81 11.50 4.42
N GLY A 40 -21.51 12.02 5.62
CA GLY A 40 -20.24 12.70 5.89
C GLY A 40 -19.03 11.78 5.76
N ASN A 41 -19.14 10.53 6.20
CA ASN A 41 -18.07 9.54 6.02
C ASN A 41 -17.84 9.19 4.55
N SER A 42 -18.90 9.05 3.75
CA SER A 42 -18.78 8.75 2.31
C SER A 42 -18.12 9.88 1.52
N GLU A 43 -18.35 11.14 1.91
CA GLU A 43 -17.71 12.30 1.27
C GLU A 43 -16.22 12.38 1.63
N GLN A 44 -15.87 12.15 2.90
CA GLN A 44 -14.47 12.08 3.34
C GLN A 44 -13.70 10.95 2.66
N ASP A 45 -14.32 9.76 2.54
CA ASP A 45 -13.73 8.62 1.86
C ASP A 45 -13.49 8.94 0.37
N ALA A 46 -14.41 9.66 -0.29
CA ALA A 46 -14.25 10.11 -1.67
C ALA A 46 -13.11 11.14 -1.82
N GLN A 47 -13.02 12.12 -0.92
CA GLN A 47 -11.94 13.11 -0.91
C GLN A 47 -10.57 12.45 -0.70
N MET A 48 -10.47 11.52 0.25
CA MET A 48 -9.26 10.75 0.52
C MET A 48 -8.86 9.89 -0.69
N THR A 49 -9.83 9.22 -1.30
CA THR A 49 -9.62 8.41 -2.52
C THR A 49 -9.06 9.26 -3.65
N GLU A 50 -9.64 10.44 -3.89
CA GLU A 50 -9.17 11.37 -4.91
C GLU A 50 -7.76 11.89 -4.61
N ALA A 51 -7.47 12.28 -3.37
CA ALA A 51 -6.15 12.75 -2.98
C ALA A 51 -5.07 11.68 -3.19
N ILE A 52 -5.38 10.41 -2.92
CA ILE A 52 -4.45 9.31 -3.15
C ILE A 52 -4.23 9.06 -4.64
N ARG A 53 -5.28 9.06 -5.47
CA ARG A 53 -5.12 8.93 -6.93
C ARG A 53 -4.21 10.03 -7.49
N ARG A 54 -4.44 11.29 -7.09
CA ARG A 54 -3.57 12.41 -7.47
C ARG A 54 -2.14 12.23 -6.97
N CYS A 55 -1.96 11.73 -5.75
CA CYS A 55 -0.64 11.43 -5.20
C CYS A 55 0.09 10.37 -6.03
N PHE A 56 -0.59 9.30 -6.46
CA PHE A 56 0.00 8.29 -7.34
C PHE A 56 0.37 8.87 -8.71
N GLY A 57 -0.51 9.69 -9.30
CA GLY A 57 -0.21 10.40 -10.56
C GLY A 57 1.02 11.29 -10.45
N ARG A 58 1.12 12.12 -9.40
CA ARG A 58 2.30 12.96 -9.15
C ARG A 58 3.57 12.14 -8.89
N MET A 59 3.46 11.02 -8.16
CA MET A 59 4.59 10.12 -7.95
C MET A 59 5.08 9.52 -9.28
N ASP A 60 4.17 9.15 -10.18
CA ASP A 60 4.49 8.61 -11.51
C ASP A 60 5.17 9.65 -12.39
N GLU A 61 4.67 10.90 -12.40
CA GLU A 61 5.33 12.02 -13.09
C GLU A 61 6.76 12.27 -12.58
N LEU A 62 6.94 12.22 -11.26
CA LEU A 62 8.27 12.34 -10.65
C LEU A 62 9.17 11.16 -11.05
N ALA A 63 8.65 9.94 -11.03
CA ALA A 63 9.40 8.74 -11.43
C ALA A 63 9.84 8.82 -12.91
N MET A 64 8.98 9.31 -13.81
CA MET A 64 9.27 9.45 -15.24
C MET A 64 10.25 10.59 -15.57
N THR A 65 10.41 11.56 -14.67
CA THR A 65 11.28 12.74 -14.88
C THR A 65 12.53 12.73 -14.00
N ALA A 66 12.64 11.78 -13.08
CA ALA A 66 13.77 11.63 -12.18
C ALA A 66 15.06 11.33 -12.96
N CYS A 67 16.13 12.03 -12.61
CA CYS A 67 17.46 11.62 -13.02
C CYS A 67 17.91 10.42 -12.18
N ALA A 68 18.69 9.51 -12.78
CA ALA A 68 19.27 8.35 -12.10
C ALA A 68 20.19 8.71 -10.89
N CYS A 69 20.53 9.99 -10.68
CA CYS A 69 21.21 10.44 -9.46
C CYS A 69 20.24 10.87 -8.33
N GLY A 70 18.93 10.69 -8.50
CA GLY A 70 17.90 11.09 -7.54
C GLY A 70 17.48 12.56 -7.59
N ARG A 71 18.03 13.36 -8.52
CA ARG A 71 17.60 14.76 -8.70
C ARG A 71 16.28 14.81 -9.48
N LEU A 72 15.30 15.48 -8.89
CA LEU A 72 13.98 15.76 -9.46
C LEU A 72 13.91 17.21 -9.97
N GLY A 73 13.05 17.48 -10.94
CA GLY A 73 12.60 18.83 -11.29
C GLY A 73 13.27 19.51 -12.49
N SER A 74 12.90 20.78 -12.66
CA SER A 74 13.37 21.68 -13.72
C SER A 74 14.27 22.78 -13.13
N PRO A 75 15.45 23.08 -13.72
CA PRO A 75 15.96 22.51 -14.96
C PRO A 75 16.39 21.04 -14.80
N PRO A 76 16.40 20.25 -15.89
CA PRO A 76 16.87 18.88 -15.88
C PRO A 76 18.26 18.77 -15.23
N CYS A 77 18.51 17.65 -14.57
CA CYS A 77 19.82 17.37 -13.98
C CYS A 77 20.94 17.55 -15.03
N ARG A 78 22.14 17.92 -14.58
CA ARG A 78 23.32 18.11 -15.45
C ARG A 78 24.49 17.20 -15.07
N CYS A 79 24.25 16.18 -14.24
CA CYS A 79 25.28 15.20 -13.92
C CYS A 79 25.55 14.30 -15.13
N GLU A 80 26.63 13.52 -15.08
CA GLU A 80 27.02 12.56 -16.13
C GLU A 80 25.96 11.49 -16.39
N ARG A 81 25.05 11.26 -15.43
CA ARG A 81 23.91 10.33 -15.57
C ARG A 81 22.67 10.99 -16.16
N SER A 82 22.69 12.30 -16.37
CA SER A 82 21.58 13.01 -17.00
C SER A 82 21.42 12.57 -18.45
N GLY A 83 20.19 12.30 -18.86
CA GLY A 83 19.89 11.77 -20.19
C GLY A 83 20.02 10.25 -20.33
N ILE A 84 20.51 9.52 -19.31
CA ILE A 84 20.33 8.07 -19.25
C ILE A 84 18.85 7.80 -19.01
N LYS A 85 18.14 7.46 -20.09
CA LYS A 85 16.74 7.11 -20.05
C LYS A 85 16.57 5.73 -19.44
N SER A 86 16.11 5.70 -18.20
CA SER A 86 15.72 4.46 -17.54
C SER A 86 14.24 4.19 -17.82
N ASP A 87 13.86 4.11 -19.11
CA ASP A 87 12.46 4.03 -19.53
C ASP A 87 11.79 2.70 -19.10
N ILE A 88 12.56 1.73 -18.61
CA ILE A 88 12.11 0.41 -18.13
C ILE A 88 12.27 0.23 -16.61
N VAL A 89 12.47 1.32 -15.86
CA VAL A 89 12.48 1.25 -14.39
C VAL A 89 11.14 1.71 -13.87
N GLY A 90 10.59 0.89 -12.98
CA GLY A 90 9.39 1.19 -12.23
C GLY A 90 9.39 0.52 -10.87
N SER A 91 8.29 0.73 -10.16
CA SER A 91 8.06 0.16 -8.84
C SER A 91 6.58 -0.11 -8.67
N THR A 92 6.27 -1.22 -8.00
CA THR A 92 4.94 -1.40 -7.41
C THR A 92 4.80 -0.48 -6.20
N ALA A 93 3.56 -0.26 -5.77
CA ALA A 93 3.28 0.46 -4.54
C ALA A 93 2.00 -0.08 -3.88
N VAL A 94 2.12 -0.57 -2.65
CA VAL A 94 0.98 -0.84 -1.77
C VAL A 94 1.08 0.08 -0.55
N VAL A 95 0.01 0.82 -0.28
CA VAL A 95 -0.01 1.89 0.73
C VAL A 95 -1.22 1.68 1.62
N ALA A 96 -1.01 1.74 2.93
CA ALA A 96 -2.09 1.77 3.91
C ALA A 96 -2.11 3.11 4.65
N LEU A 97 -3.29 3.72 4.72
CA LEU A 97 -3.57 4.85 5.61
C LEU A 97 -4.44 4.34 6.74
N VAL A 98 -3.91 4.42 7.96
CA VAL A 98 -4.57 3.95 9.16
C VAL A 98 -5.01 5.16 9.98
N SER A 99 -6.30 5.26 10.23
CA SER A 99 -6.90 6.22 11.17
C SER A 99 -7.67 5.44 12.23
N ARG A 100 -8.17 6.09 13.30
CA ARG A 100 -8.92 5.42 14.38
C ARG A 100 -10.14 4.62 13.90
N SER A 101 -10.85 5.09 12.87
CA SER A 101 -12.11 4.51 12.41
C SER A 101 -12.06 3.95 10.99
N ARG A 102 -11.01 4.26 10.23
CA ARG A 102 -10.88 3.89 8.82
C ARG A 102 -9.51 3.31 8.52
N LEU A 103 -9.51 2.31 7.67
CA LEU A 103 -8.33 1.74 7.05
C LEU A 103 -8.52 1.81 5.54
N LEU A 104 -7.64 2.55 4.88
CA LEU A 104 -7.63 2.66 3.43
C LEU A 104 -6.38 1.97 2.89
N VAL A 105 -6.56 1.11 1.89
CA VAL A 105 -5.47 0.49 1.14
C VAL A 105 -5.53 0.92 -0.32
N ALA A 106 -4.41 1.40 -0.84
CA ALA A 106 -4.22 1.72 -2.26
C ALA A 106 -3.12 0.82 -2.82
N ASN A 107 -3.43 0.05 -3.86
CA ASN A 107 -2.48 -0.86 -4.50
C ASN A 107 -2.25 -0.49 -5.96
N CYS A 108 -0.99 -0.51 -6.39
CA CYS A 108 -0.55 -0.36 -7.77
C CYS A 108 0.59 -1.35 -8.03
N GLY A 109 0.23 -2.60 -8.30
CA GLY A 109 1.17 -3.67 -8.67
C GLY A 109 0.72 -4.99 -8.07
N ASP A 110 1.67 -5.88 -7.84
CA ASP A 110 1.45 -7.20 -7.24
C ASP A 110 2.07 -7.38 -5.85
N SER A 111 2.48 -6.26 -5.22
CA SER A 111 2.50 -6.22 -3.76
C SER A 111 1.07 -6.34 -3.22
N ARG A 112 0.92 -6.81 -1.98
CA ARG A 112 -0.40 -7.08 -1.39
C ARG A 112 -0.50 -6.63 0.07
N ALA A 113 -1.72 -6.19 0.44
CA ALA A 113 -2.11 -5.90 1.80
C ALA A 113 -3.21 -6.86 2.28
N VAL A 114 -3.02 -7.43 3.46
CA VAL A 114 -3.94 -8.40 4.08
C VAL A 114 -4.20 -7.99 5.53
N LEU A 115 -5.48 -7.84 5.87
CA LEU A 115 -5.96 -7.55 7.23
C LEU A 115 -6.24 -8.85 7.96
N SER A 116 -5.80 -8.97 9.21
CA SER A 116 -6.29 -10.02 10.13
C SER A 116 -7.45 -9.48 10.95
N ARG A 117 -8.61 -10.14 10.85
CA ARG A 117 -9.82 -9.81 11.64
C ARG A 117 -10.44 -11.07 12.22
N ARG A 118 -10.56 -11.15 13.55
CA ARG A 118 -11.05 -12.34 14.29
C ARG A 118 -10.40 -13.63 13.80
N GLY A 119 -9.08 -13.69 13.74
CA GLY A 119 -8.43 -14.92 13.31
C GLY A 119 -8.38 -15.19 11.79
N ARG A 120 -8.99 -14.35 10.94
CA ARG A 120 -9.11 -14.61 9.49
C ARG A 120 -8.38 -13.59 8.64
N ALA A 121 -7.73 -14.06 7.57
CA ALA A 121 -7.11 -13.21 6.57
C ALA A 121 -8.15 -12.61 5.61
N ILE A 122 -8.20 -11.28 5.55
CA ILE A 122 -9.06 -10.50 4.67
C ILE A 122 -8.17 -9.70 3.70
N PRO A 123 -8.08 -10.09 2.43
CA PRO A 123 -7.36 -9.32 1.42
C PRO A 123 -7.96 -7.93 1.26
N LEU A 124 -7.12 -6.91 1.40
CA LEU A 124 -7.51 -5.52 1.19
C LEU A 124 -7.08 -4.98 -0.18
N SER A 125 -6.18 -5.68 -0.86
CA SER A 125 -5.85 -5.46 -2.26
C SER A 125 -5.93 -6.75 -3.08
N VAL A 126 -6.03 -6.60 -4.39
CA VAL A 126 -5.90 -7.68 -5.37
C VAL A 126 -4.71 -7.34 -6.26
N ASP A 127 -3.87 -8.32 -6.55
CA ASP A 127 -2.68 -8.12 -7.37
C ASP A 127 -3.07 -7.73 -8.79
N HIS A 128 -2.32 -6.79 -9.35
CA HIS A 128 -2.44 -6.36 -10.74
C HIS A 128 -1.59 -7.25 -11.63
N LYS A 129 -2.06 -8.48 -11.87
CA LYS A 129 -1.42 -9.43 -12.79
C LYS A 129 -1.96 -9.23 -14.22
N PRO A 130 -1.12 -9.30 -15.27
CA PRO A 130 -1.55 -9.06 -16.65
C PRO A 130 -2.64 -10.00 -17.17
N ASP A 131 -2.77 -11.20 -16.60
CA ASP A 131 -3.79 -12.19 -16.94
C ASP A 131 -5.06 -12.09 -16.09
N ARG A 132 -5.16 -11.11 -15.17
CA ARG A 132 -6.41 -10.80 -14.48
C ARG A 132 -7.42 -10.30 -15.52
N PRO A 133 -8.66 -10.84 -15.60
CA PRO A 133 -9.52 -10.62 -16.77
C PRO A 133 -9.80 -9.16 -17.14
N ASP A 134 -9.98 -8.30 -16.15
CA ASP A 134 -10.19 -6.87 -16.31
C ASP A 134 -8.91 -6.13 -16.74
N GLU A 135 -7.75 -6.49 -16.17
CA GLU A 135 -6.45 -5.93 -16.56
C GLU A 135 -6.03 -6.37 -17.96
N LEU A 136 -6.24 -7.64 -18.33
CA LEU A 136 -6.01 -8.17 -19.66
C LEU A 136 -6.82 -7.36 -20.70
N ALA A 137 -8.12 -7.22 -20.47
CA ALA A 137 -9.00 -6.45 -21.34
C ALA A 137 -8.56 -4.99 -21.44
N ARG A 138 -8.09 -4.39 -20.32
CA ARG A 138 -7.56 -3.03 -20.31
C ARG A 138 -6.28 -2.89 -21.13
N ILE A 139 -5.30 -3.80 -21.01
CA ILE A 139 -4.06 -3.67 -21.79
C ILE A 139 -4.34 -3.90 -23.28
N GLU A 140 -5.22 -4.85 -23.63
CA GLU A 140 -5.60 -5.10 -25.03
C GLU A 140 -6.35 -3.92 -25.64
N ALA A 141 -7.26 -3.29 -24.88
CA ALA A 141 -7.95 -2.06 -25.31
C ALA A 141 -6.99 -0.88 -25.52
N ALA A 142 -5.85 -0.87 -24.83
CA ALA A 142 -4.78 0.12 -25.02
C ALA A 142 -3.86 -0.21 -26.21
N GLY A 143 -4.06 -1.32 -26.92
CA GLY A 143 -3.20 -1.79 -28.02
C GLY A 143 -2.04 -2.71 -27.59
N GLY A 144 -1.98 -3.01 -26.29
CA GLY A 144 -1.01 -3.90 -25.67
C GLY A 144 -1.29 -5.38 -25.95
N ARG A 145 -0.35 -6.23 -25.52
CA ARG A 145 -0.49 -7.70 -25.56
C ARG A 145 0.05 -8.33 -24.29
N VAL A 146 -0.60 -9.38 -23.81
CA VAL A 146 -0.08 -10.23 -22.75
C VAL A 146 0.56 -11.47 -23.37
N ILE A 147 1.82 -11.69 -23.03
CA ILE A 147 2.63 -12.81 -23.55
C ILE A 147 3.08 -13.66 -22.36
N TYR A 148 2.90 -14.97 -22.47
CA TYR A 148 3.29 -15.92 -21.43
C TYR A 148 4.76 -16.31 -21.58
N VAL A 149 5.63 -15.71 -20.76
CA VAL A 149 7.06 -16.01 -20.67
C VAL A 149 7.44 -16.05 -19.19
N ASN A 150 7.51 -17.26 -18.62
CA ASN A 150 7.68 -17.47 -17.17
C ASN A 150 6.62 -16.68 -16.35
N GLY A 151 5.35 -16.83 -16.75
CA GLY A 151 4.21 -16.06 -16.24
C GLY A 151 3.64 -15.10 -17.28
N ALA A 152 2.47 -14.54 -17.00
CA ALA A 152 1.83 -13.54 -17.84
C ALA A 152 2.60 -12.21 -17.76
N ARG A 153 2.95 -11.63 -18.91
CA ARG A 153 3.72 -10.38 -18.97
C ARG A 153 3.19 -9.41 -20.01
N VAL A 154 3.12 -8.12 -19.67
CA VAL A 154 2.82 -7.05 -20.64
C VAL A 154 3.96 -6.98 -21.65
N HIS A 155 3.64 -7.17 -22.93
CA HIS A 155 4.60 -7.31 -24.04
C HIS A 155 5.70 -8.35 -23.84
N GLY A 156 5.51 -9.32 -22.94
CA GLY A 156 6.55 -10.29 -22.57
C GLY A 156 7.63 -9.72 -21.63
N ILE A 157 7.47 -8.49 -21.15
CA ILE A 157 8.48 -7.75 -20.36
C ILE A 157 8.09 -7.75 -18.88
N LEU A 158 7.01 -7.08 -18.50
CA LEU A 158 6.66 -6.78 -17.10
C LEU A 158 5.59 -7.74 -16.56
N ALA A 159 5.81 -8.31 -15.38
CA ALA A 159 4.94 -9.33 -14.77
C ALA A 159 3.74 -8.77 -13.98
N MET A 160 3.62 -7.45 -13.89
CA MET A 160 2.46 -6.73 -13.36
C MET A 160 1.91 -5.76 -14.40
N SER A 161 0.61 -5.46 -14.31
CA SER A 161 -0.10 -4.60 -15.25
C SER A 161 -0.18 -3.14 -14.82
N ARG A 162 0.19 -2.83 -13.57
CA ARG A 162 0.22 -1.48 -13.02
C ARG A 162 1.51 -1.23 -12.23
N ALA A 163 2.12 -0.07 -12.43
CA ALA A 163 3.35 0.35 -11.77
C ALA A 163 3.55 1.87 -11.87
N LEU A 164 4.33 2.43 -10.95
CA LEU A 164 4.91 3.76 -11.07
C LEU A 164 6.16 3.67 -11.96
N GLY A 165 6.37 4.63 -12.86
CA GLY A 165 7.48 4.57 -13.82
C GLY A 165 7.14 3.71 -15.03
N ASP A 166 8.05 2.83 -15.46
CA ASP A 166 7.91 1.94 -16.62
C ASP A 166 7.44 2.67 -17.89
N LYS A 167 8.05 3.83 -18.13
CA LYS A 167 7.68 4.76 -19.21
C LYS A 167 7.58 4.09 -20.59
N TYR A 168 8.42 3.10 -20.86
CA TYR A 168 8.45 2.35 -22.12
C TYR A 168 7.16 1.55 -22.37
N LEU A 169 6.46 1.17 -21.30
CA LEU A 169 5.24 0.35 -21.33
C LEU A 169 3.96 1.17 -21.11
N LYS A 170 4.05 2.50 -21.12
CA LYS A 170 2.86 3.36 -21.11
C LYS A 170 2.35 3.52 -22.55
N PRO A 171 1.02 3.45 -22.80
CA PRO A 171 -0.07 3.52 -21.81
C PRO A 171 -0.59 2.17 -21.27
N GLU A 172 0.00 1.03 -21.67
CA GLU A 172 -0.47 -0.30 -21.27
C GLU A 172 -0.29 -0.56 -19.76
N VAL A 173 0.79 -0.05 -19.16
CA VAL A 173 1.06 -0.08 -17.72
C VAL A 173 0.70 1.27 -17.10
N ILE A 174 -0.30 1.28 -16.23
CA ILE A 174 -0.82 2.51 -15.61
C ILE A 174 -0.40 2.63 -14.14
N SER A 175 -0.37 3.86 -13.64
CA SER A 175 -0.08 4.18 -12.24
C SER A 175 -1.33 4.37 -11.37
N ASP A 176 -2.53 4.18 -11.94
CA ASP A 176 -3.80 4.33 -11.23
C ASP A 176 -4.01 3.19 -10.22
N PRO A 177 -4.09 3.50 -8.91
CA PRO A 177 -4.23 2.48 -7.89
C PRO A 177 -5.68 2.00 -7.74
N GLU A 178 -5.83 0.72 -7.38
CA GLU A 178 -7.09 0.23 -6.81
C GLU A 178 -7.13 0.56 -5.32
N ILE A 179 -8.20 1.23 -4.91
CA ILE A 179 -8.38 1.75 -3.55
C ILE A 179 -9.55 1.04 -2.88
N LYS A 180 -9.31 0.53 -1.68
CA LYS A 180 -10.32 -0.07 -0.81
C LYS A 180 -10.33 0.66 0.53
N VAL A 181 -11.50 1.17 0.92
CA VAL A 181 -11.73 1.76 2.23
C VAL A 181 -12.56 0.80 3.07
N VAL A 182 -12.12 0.51 4.29
CA VAL A 182 -12.87 -0.31 5.24
C VAL A 182 -12.99 0.42 6.58
N GLU A 183 -14.15 0.23 7.22
CA GLU A 183 -14.33 0.64 8.61
C GLU A 183 -13.57 -0.30 9.54
N ARG A 184 -12.82 0.32 10.47
CA ARG A 184 -12.13 -0.41 11.51
C ARG A 184 -13.10 -0.87 12.57
N THR A 185 -12.80 -2.03 13.13
CA THR A 185 -13.54 -2.63 14.24
C THR A 185 -12.56 -3.04 15.33
N ALA A 186 -13.04 -3.23 16.56
CA ALA A 186 -12.20 -3.73 17.66
C ALA A 186 -11.67 -5.16 17.43
N GLU A 187 -12.12 -5.82 16.36
CA GLU A 187 -11.71 -7.16 15.95
C GLU A 187 -10.53 -7.16 14.97
N ASP A 188 -10.12 -5.98 14.50
CA ASP A 188 -8.95 -5.81 13.66
C ASP A 188 -7.69 -6.00 14.49
N GLU A 189 -6.95 -7.06 14.18
CA GLU A 189 -5.76 -7.45 14.94
C GLU A 189 -4.54 -6.70 14.41
N PHE A 190 -4.25 -6.87 13.12
CA PHE A 190 -3.10 -6.27 12.44
C PHE A 190 -3.30 -6.27 10.93
N ILE A 191 -2.50 -5.48 10.21
CA ILE A 191 -2.39 -5.53 8.75
C ILE A 191 -0.96 -5.90 8.35
N ILE A 192 -0.84 -6.76 7.34
CA ILE A 192 0.42 -7.13 6.69
C ILE A 192 0.45 -6.47 5.31
N LEU A 193 1.51 -5.72 5.01
CA LEU A 193 1.83 -5.27 3.65
C LEU A 193 3.13 -5.94 3.25
N ALA A 194 3.19 -6.55 2.06
CA ALA A 194 4.43 -7.16 1.59
C ALA A 194 4.53 -7.21 0.07
N SER A 195 5.76 -7.35 -0.42
CA SER A 195 6.05 -7.69 -1.82
C SER A 195 5.65 -9.12 -2.15
N ASP A 196 5.53 -9.42 -3.44
CA ASP A 196 5.30 -10.76 -4.00
C ASP A 196 6.35 -11.78 -3.56
N GLY A 197 7.58 -11.36 -3.26
CA GLY A 197 8.58 -12.22 -2.61
C GLY A 197 8.08 -12.95 -1.35
N LEU A 198 7.09 -12.39 -0.62
CA LEU A 198 6.35 -13.10 0.43
C LEU A 198 5.18 -13.92 -0.15
N TRP A 199 4.32 -13.26 -0.94
CA TRP A 199 3.02 -13.78 -1.34
C TRP A 199 3.06 -14.91 -2.38
N ASP A 200 4.16 -15.04 -3.11
CA ASP A 200 4.38 -16.12 -4.07
C ASP A 200 4.59 -17.47 -3.38
N VAL A 201 5.03 -17.46 -2.12
CA VAL A 201 5.38 -18.68 -1.37
C VAL A 201 4.53 -18.90 -0.12
N LEU A 202 3.85 -17.87 0.39
CA LEU A 202 2.95 -17.94 1.54
C LEU A 202 1.51 -17.57 1.13
N SER A 203 0.53 -18.32 1.65
CA SER A 203 -0.87 -17.94 1.56
C SER A 203 -1.20 -16.83 2.56
N ASN A 204 -2.28 -16.09 2.29
CA ASN A 204 -2.78 -15.04 3.18
C ASN A 204 -3.04 -15.58 4.61
N GLU A 205 -3.69 -16.74 4.72
CA GLU A 205 -3.99 -17.35 6.03
C GLU A 205 -2.73 -17.80 6.77
N LEU A 206 -1.77 -18.43 6.09
CA LEU A 206 -0.51 -18.83 6.74
C LEU A 206 0.26 -17.61 7.25
N ALA A 207 0.30 -16.52 6.49
CA ALA A 207 0.95 -15.29 6.92
C ALA A 207 0.26 -14.68 8.15
N CYS A 208 -1.08 -14.63 8.16
CA CYS A 208 -1.84 -14.16 9.32
C CYS A 208 -1.63 -15.07 10.54
N ASP A 209 -1.62 -16.39 10.39
CA ASP A 209 -1.41 -17.31 11.51
C ASP A 209 -0.03 -17.17 12.14
N VAL A 210 1.01 -16.99 11.33
CA VAL A 210 2.38 -16.75 11.83
C VAL A 210 2.45 -15.42 12.58
N ALA A 211 1.95 -14.34 11.99
CA ALA A 211 1.97 -13.03 12.62
C ALA A 211 1.17 -13.02 13.95
N ARG A 212 0.01 -13.68 13.97
CA ARG A 212 -0.84 -13.77 15.16
C ARG A 212 -0.14 -14.46 16.33
N ARG A 213 0.61 -15.54 16.09
CA ARG A 213 1.37 -16.24 17.14
C ARG A 213 2.38 -15.32 17.83
N CYS A 214 3.02 -14.42 17.10
CA CYS A 214 3.93 -13.43 17.70
C CYS A 214 3.21 -12.51 18.69
N PHE A 215 1.95 -12.19 18.43
CA PHE A 215 1.14 -11.36 19.32
C PHE A 215 0.49 -12.14 20.47
N GLU A 216 0.33 -13.46 20.35
CA GLU A 216 -0.23 -14.34 21.39
C GLU A 216 0.85 -14.80 22.40
N GLU A 217 2.07 -15.09 21.94
CA GLU A 217 3.19 -15.52 22.80
C GLU A 217 3.74 -14.38 23.68
N ALA A 218 3.42 -13.13 23.34
CA ALA A 218 3.77 -11.94 24.11
C ALA A 218 2.71 -11.54 25.16
N ASP A 219 1.58 -12.25 25.25
CA ASP A 219 0.57 -11.97 26.28
C ASP A 219 1.04 -12.55 27.64
N PRO A 220 1.33 -11.70 28.66
CA PRO A 220 1.82 -12.16 29.96
C PRO A 220 0.84 -13.06 30.73
N ALA A 221 -0.41 -13.21 30.26
CA ALA A 221 -1.37 -14.16 30.83
C ALA A 221 -1.08 -15.64 30.51
N ARG A 222 -0.12 -15.94 29.61
CA ARG A 222 0.28 -17.30 29.25
C ARG A 222 1.79 -17.49 29.36
N GLU A 223 2.31 -17.62 30.58
CA GLU A 223 3.60 -18.26 30.81
C GLU A 223 3.58 -19.70 30.25
N ILE A 224 4.16 -19.89 29.07
CA ILE A 224 4.63 -21.20 28.60
C ILE A 224 6.15 -21.11 28.48
N ALA A 225 6.83 -22.10 29.06
CA ALA A 225 8.27 -22.15 29.28
C ALA A 225 9.13 -21.75 28.06
N PRO A 226 10.27 -21.08 28.27
CA PRO A 226 11.03 -20.46 27.20
C PRO A 226 11.65 -21.51 26.27
N LEU A 227 11.24 -21.51 25.00
CA LEU A 227 12.08 -22.04 23.94
C LEU A 227 13.27 -21.07 23.78
N HIS A 228 14.48 -21.54 24.11
CA HIS A 228 15.71 -20.80 23.87
C HIS A 228 15.94 -20.65 22.35
N THR A 229 15.46 -19.55 21.76
CA THR A 229 16.00 -19.05 20.49
C THR A 229 16.98 -17.93 20.81
N GLY A 230 18.26 -18.28 20.95
CA GLY A 230 19.33 -17.31 21.13
C GLY A 230 19.42 -16.40 19.90
N ILE A 231 18.93 -15.17 20.03
CA ILE A 231 19.16 -14.08 19.09
C ILE A 231 19.31 -12.81 19.92
N ASP A 232 20.56 -12.38 20.14
CA ASP A 232 20.87 -11.08 20.74
C ASP A 232 20.67 -9.98 19.68
N LEU A 233 19.70 -9.09 19.89
CA LEU A 233 19.54 -7.85 19.13
C LEU A 233 19.56 -6.68 20.11
N ASN A 234 20.77 -6.25 20.47
CA ASN A 234 20.99 -5.05 21.27
C ASN A 234 21.02 -3.84 20.33
N VAL A 235 19.94 -3.06 20.28
CA VAL A 235 19.92 -1.72 19.67
C VAL A 235 19.32 -0.77 20.70
N THR A 236 20.18 0.03 21.33
CA THR A 236 19.79 1.17 22.16
C THR A 236 19.68 2.41 21.29
N GLY A 237 18.52 3.07 21.31
CA GLY A 237 18.25 4.38 20.73
C GLY A 237 17.07 5.01 21.46
N ASP A 238 17.15 6.32 21.72
CA ASP A 238 16.47 7.01 22.82
C ASP A 238 14.97 7.34 22.60
N GLU A 239 14.24 7.18 23.70
CA GLU A 239 12.97 7.77 24.18
C GLU A 239 12.03 8.57 23.24
N GLU A 240 10.90 7.95 22.89
CA GLU A 240 9.55 8.55 22.98
C GLU A 240 8.63 7.52 23.67
N GLU A 241 7.55 7.94 24.35
CA GLU A 241 6.63 7.09 25.13
C GLU A 241 5.82 6.10 24.25
N GLU A 242 6.51 5.19 23.56
CA GLU A 242 5.95 4.07 22.82
C GLU A 242 6.21 2.79 23.62
N ASN A 243 5.18 1.96 23.82
CA ASN A 243 5.32 0.73 24.59
C ASN A 243 6.15 -0.30 23.77
N PRO A 244 7.40 -0.61 24.18
CA PRO A 244 8.40 -1.31 23.35
C PRO A 244 7.99 -2.74 22.96
N GLU A 245 7.06 -3.36 23.69
CA GLU A 245 6.60 -4.73 23.43
C GLU A 245 5.81 -4.85 22.11
N SER A 246 5.00 -3.84 21.74
CA SER A 246 4.20 -3.91 20.51
C SER A 246 5.07 -3.80 19.27
N GLU A 247 6.06 -2.90 19.32
CA GLU A 247 7.01 -2.72 18.23
C GLU A 247 7.87 -3.98 18.05
N ALA A 248 8.32 -4.57 19.17
CA ALA A 248 9.04 -5.84 19.16
C ALA A 248 8.22 -6.96 18.51
N ASN A 249 6.91 -7.05 18.77
CA ASN A 249 6.04 -8.07 18.18
C ASN A 249 5.80 -7.87 16.67
N CYS A 250 5.58 -6.63 16.23
CA CYS A 250 5.48 -6.30 14.81
C CYS A 250 6.78 -6.64 14.08
N HIS A 251 7.93 -6.28 14.67
CA HIS A 251 9.24 -6.59 14.14
C HIS A 251 9.47 -8.10 14.05
N LEU A 252 9.17 -8.85 15.12
CA LEU A 252 9.28 -10.30 15.16
C LEU A 252 8.39 -10.96 14.10
N ALA A 253 7.13 -10.53 13.98
CA ALA A 253 6.21 -11.02 12.96
C ALA A 253 6.76 -10.79 11.54
N ALA A 254 7.21 -9.57 11.23
CA ALA A 254 7.80 -9.25 9.93
C ALA A 254 9.05 -10.10 9.64
N ALA A 255 9.95 -10.25 10.63
CA ALA A 255 11.17 -11.04 10.50
C ALA A 255 10.88 -12.55 10.29
N LEU A 256 9.94 -13.12 11.04
CA LEU A 256 9.55 -14.52 10.89
C LEU A 256 8.88 -14.79 9.54
N LEU A 257 8.03 -13.88 9.07
CA LEU A 257 7.41 -13.98 7.74
C LEU A 257 8.47 -13.97 6.63
N ALA A 258 9.44 -13.05 6.70
CA ALA A 258 10.53 -12.99 5.74
C ALA A 258 11.41 -14.25 5.77
N ARG A 259 11.77 -14.73 6.96
CA ARG A 259 12.55 -15.97 7.13
C ARG A 259 11.79 -17.20 6.64
N LEU A 260 10.48 -17.26 6.86
CA LEU A 260 9.64 -18.35 6.38
C LEU A 260 9.55 -18.34 4.85
N ALA A 261 9.44 -17.16 4.22
CA ALA A 261 9.49 -17.06 2.76
C ALA A 261 10.83 -17.55 2.18
N LEU A 262 11.96 -17.16 2.79
CA LEU A 262 13.28 -17.68 2.42
C LEU A 262 13.35 -19.21 2.59
N GLY A 263 12.88 -19.75 3.72
CA GLY A 263 12.82 -21.18 3.99
C GLY A 263 11.92 -21.94 3.01
N ARG A 264 10.90 -21.27 2.46
CA ARG A 264 9.99 -21.79 1.42
C ARG A 264 10.50 -21.53 -0.01
N LYS A 265 11.78 -21.16 -0.15
CA LYS A 265 12.50 -20.99 -1.41
C LYS A 265 11.97 -19.83 -2.26
N SER A 266 11.53 -18.75 -1.63
CA SER A 266 11.38 -17.48 -2.36
C SER A 266 12.72 -17.08 -2.97
N SER A 267 12.70 -16.72 -4.24
CA SER A 267 13.88 -16.30 -5.01
C SER A 267 13.91 -14.79 -5.27
N ASP A 268 13.01 -14.03 -4.64
CA ASP A 268 12.87 -12.59 -4.85
C ASP A 268 13.24 -11.78 -3.60
N ASN A 269 13.28 -10.46 -3.74
CA ASN A 269 13.38 -9.53 -2.63
C ASN A 269 12.09 -9.59 -1.79
N ILE A 270 12.28 -9.71 -0.48
CA ILE A 270 11.18 -9.84 0.48
C ILE A 270 11.16 -8.60 1.35
N SER A 271 10.08 -7.82 1.24
CA SER A 271 9.78 -6.70 2.13
C SER A 271 8.46 -6.97 2.83
N VAL A 272 8.43 -6.84 4.17
CA VAL A 272 7.24 -7.09 4.99
C VAL A 272 7.09 -5.98 6.01
N ILE A 273 5.88 -5.42 6.11
CA ILE A 273 5.47 -4.46 7.14
C ILE A 273 4.28 -5.08 7.87
N VAL A 274 4.34 -5.10 9.19
CA VAL A 274 3.24 -5.52 10.07
C VAL A 274 2.87 -4.33 10.96
N VAL A 275 1.59 -4.00 11.01
CA VAL A 275 1.07 -2.91 11.85
C VAL A 275 0.02 -3.48 12.79
N ASP A 276 0.25 -3.41 14.10
CA ASP A 276 -0.74 -3.79 15.13
C ASP A 276 -1.88 -2.75 15.14
N LEU A 277 -3.08 -3.19 14.79
CA LEU A 277 -4.25 -2.33 14.68
C LEU A 277 -5.02 -2.23 16.01
N ARG A 278 -4.64 -2.97 17.06
CA ARG A 278 -5.32 -2.87 18.37
C ARG A 278 -4.89 -1.63 19.14
N ARG A 279 -3.82 -0.97 18.72
CA ARG A 279 -3.19 0.17 19.41
C ARG A 279 -3.26 1.51 18.64
N VAL A 280 -3.88 1.53 17.45
CA VAL A 280 -4.03 2.74 16.58
C VAL A 280 -5.36 3.45 16.80
#